data_AF-A0A950WQG6-F1
#
_entry.id   AF-A0A950WQG6-F1
#
_cell.length_a   1.000
_cell.length_b   1.000
_cell.length_c   1.000
_cell.angle_alpha   90.00
_cell.angle_beta   90.00
_cell.angle_gamma   90.00
#
_symmetry.space_group_name_H-M   'P 1'
#
loop_
_entity.id
_entity.type
_entity.pdbx_description
1 polymer ?
#
loop_
_entity_poly.entity_id
_entity_poly.type
_entity_poly.pdbx_seq_one_letter_code
_entity_poly.pdbx_strand_id
1 'polypeptide(L)' 'CDAYLFQVKSPAESKYPWDYYKLLESLPADQIWRPLSEGGCPMVKA' A
#
# COMPACT_ATOMS: atom_id res chain seq x y z
N CYS A 1 -3.69 -3.33 8.80
CA CYS A 1 -4.14 -2.19 8.00
C CYS A 1 -3.93 -2.56 6.53
N ASP A 2 -4.93 -2.40 5.69
CA ASP A 2 -4.82 -2.72 4.27
C ASP A 2 -3.91 -1.69 3.57
N ALA A 3 -3.36 -2.06 2.42
CA ALA A 3 -2.60 -1.15 1.57
C ALA A 3 -3.23 -1.06 0.17
N TYR A 4 -2.78 -0.09 -0.60
CA TYR A 4 -3.30 0.17 -1.94
C TYR A 4 -2.15 0.47 -2.88
N LEU A 5 -2.18 -0.14 -4.07
CA LEU A 5 -1.24 0.14 -5.14
C LEU A 5 -1.80 1.25 -6.02
N PHE A 6 -1.06 2.34 -6.12
CA PHE A 6 -1.42 3.48 -6.96
C PHE A 6 -0.39 3.70 -8.05
N GLN A 7 -0.86 4.16 -9.21
CA GLN A 7 -0.01 4.69 -10.27
C GLN A 7 -0.27 6.18 -10.45
N VAL A 8 0.81 6.95 -10.62
CA VAL A 8 0.74 8.38 -10.93
C VAL A 8 0.11 8.56 -12.33
N LYS A 9 -0.90 9.42 -12.41
CA LYS A 9 -1.57 9.81 -13.66
C LYS A 9 -0.64 10.66 -14.54
N SER A 10 -0.82 10.58 -15.85
CA SER A 10 -0.21 11.54 -16.76
C SER A 10 -0.84 12.94 -16.62
N PRO A 11 -0.16 14.02 -17.09
CA PRO A 11 -0.73 15.37 -17.02
C PRO A 11 -2.08 15.53 -17.72
N ALA A 12 -2.34 14.76 -18.78
CA ALA A 12 -3.62 14.79 -19.50
C ALA A 12 -4.76 14.09 -18.74
N GLU A 13 -4.44 13.19 -17.80
CA GLU A 13 -5.41 12.43 -17.02
C GLU A 13 -5.79 13.13 -15.70
N SER A 14 -4.98 14.07 -15.22
CA SER A 14 -5.25 14.86 -14.00
C SER A 14 -6.16 16.04 -14.32
N LYS A 15 -7.41 15.99 -13.86
CA LYS A 15 -8.46 16.93 -14.30
C LYS A 15 -8.74 18.08 -13.34
N TYR A 16 -8.31 17.95 -12.09
CA TYR A 16 -8.58 18.91 -11.03
C TYR A 16 -7.51 18.80 -9.93
N PRO A 17 -7.39 19.80 -9.04
CA PRO A 17 -6.41 19.75 -7.96
C PRO A 17 -6.51 18.44 -7.17
N TRP A 18 -5.35 17.84 -6.88
CA TRP A 18 -5.20 16.58 -6.12
C TRP A 18 -5.57 15.28 -6.87
N ASP A 19 -5.87 15.35 -8.17
CA ASP A 19 -6.19 14.18 -9.00
C ASP A 19 -4.95 13.46 -9.56
N TYR A 20 -4.09 12.94 -8.67
CA TYR A 20 -2.77 12.46 -9.09
C TYR A 20 -2.66 10.95 -9.30
N TYR A 21 -3.56 10.18 -8.71
CA TYR A 21 -3.39 8.74 -8.62
C TYR A 21 -4.56 8.00 -9.27
N LYS A 22 -4.24 6.87 -9.90
CA LYS A 22 -5.22 5.83 -10.21
C LYS A 22 -4.96 4.63 -9.30
N LEU A 23 -6.02 4.11 -8.69
CA LEU A 23 -5.97 2.87 -7.92
C LEU A 23 -5.81 1.71 -8.90
N LEU A 24 -4.77 0.91 -8.71
CA LEU A 24 -4.56 -0.33 -9.47
C LEU A 24 -5.10 -1.53 -8.71
N GLU A 25 -4.83 -1.59 -7.40
CA GLU A 25 -5.17 -2.74 -6.58
C GLU A 25 -5.34 -2.38 -5.11
N SER A 26 -6.27 -3.05 -4.45
CA SER A 26 -6.46 -3.02 -2.99
C SER A 26 -5.87 -4.30 -2.41
N LEU A 27 -4.92 -4.17 -1.50
CA LEU A 27 -4.14 -5.27 -0.99
C LEU A 27 -4.56 -5.59 0.45
N PRO A 28 -5.16 -6.77 0.69
CA PRO A 28 -5.56 -7.22 2.03
C PRO A 28 -4.35 -7.32 2.96
N ALA A 29 -4.52 -6.88 4.21
CA ALA A 29 -3.47 -6.88 5.21
C ALA A 29 -2.80 -8.25 5.41
N ASP A 30 -3.58 -9.33 5.43
CA ASP A 30 -3.09 -10.70 5.63
C ASP A 30 -2.15 -11.20 4.52
N GLN A 31 -2.12 -10.55 3.37
CA GLN A 31 -1.28 -10.93 2.23
C GLN A 31 0.00 -10.10 2.10
N ILE A 32 0.04 -8.91 2.72
CA ILE A 32 1.12 -7.92 2.51
C ILE A 32 2.00 -7.68 3.72
N TRP A 33 1.54 -8.06 4.91
CA TRP A 33 2.37 -7.98 6.10
C TRP A 33 3.09 -9.30 6.32
N ARG A 34 4.41 -9.22 6.44
CA ARG A 34 5.21 -10.36 6.88
C ARG A 34 4.74 -10.84 8.26
N PRO A 35 4.82 -12.16 8.54
CA PRO A 35 4.51 -12.72 9.85
C PRO A 35 5.30 -12.03 10.96
N LEU A 36 4.70 -11.97 12.16
CA LEU A 36 5.31 -11.27 13.30
C LEU A 36 6.67 -11.88 13.70
N SER A 37 6.82 -13.19 13.57
CA SER A 37 8.08 -13.93 13.81
C SER A 37 9.20 -13.52 12.85
N GLU A 38 8.87 -13.09 11.64
CA GLU A 38 9.83 -12.58 10.64
C GLU A 38 10.08 -11.08 10.78
N GLY A 39 9.42 -10.43 11.74
CA GLY A 39 9.48 -8.99 11.97
C GLY A 39 10.76 -8.51 12.64
N GLY A 40 11.54 -9.41 13.27
CA GLY A 40 12.80 -9.09 13.96
C GLY A 40 12.64 -8.22 15.20
N CYS A 41 11.44 -8.08 15.74
CA CYS A 41 11.17 -7.27 16.94
C CYS A 41 11.69 -8.00 18.20
N PRO A 42 12.65 -7.43 18.96
CA PRO A 42 13.23 -8.08 20.15
C PRO A 42 12.22 -8.38 21.27
N MET A 43 11.07 -7.71 21.24
CA MET A 43 10.00 -7.85 22.23
C MET A 43 8.98 -8.93 21.86
N VAL A 44 9.01 -9.42 20.63
CA VAL A 44 8.17 -10.53 20.18
C VAL A 44 8.93 -11.81 20.48
N LYS A 45 8.37 -12.63 21.39
CA LYS A 45 8.86 -14.01 21.56
C LYS A 45 8.49 -14.79 20.30
N ALA A 46 9.51 -15.29 19.60
CA ALA A 46 9.35 -16.20 18.46
C ALA A 46 8.90 -17.58 18.93
#